data_AF-F9WYI3-F1
#
_entry.id   AF-F9WYI3-F1
#
_cell.length_a   1.000
_cell.length_b   1.000
_cell.length_c   1.000
_cell.angle_alpha   90.00
_cell.angle_beta   90.00
_cell.angle_gamma   90.00
#
_symmetry.space_group_name_H-M   'P 1'
#
loop_
_entity.id
_entity.type
_entity.pdbx_description
1 polymer ?
#
loop_
_entity_poly.entity_id
_entity_poly.type
_entity_poly.pdbx_seq_one_letter_code
_entity_poly.pdbx_strand_id
1 'polypeptide(L)'
;MNDTHWLARFDELVKSGAVSYDANQETIEHIEGDLKVPLTAKPHTISSPTSTSNPSPTLRPGSDISTTGYELTPIGPQHFLAINKFSYARPHLMLLTSDAHRRQHEPLSLSDLAAAWTLLTLAVENDYMVFFNGGKEAGCSRAHKHLQMLPLPKHSLAAFLDSDEDEEGGVEPAVSFQWVWQRFGKGDLITPEGLKEAYDALMEKAEACCGRKEDAVEGAACPHNFLLTKRWMLVVPSGISKEVGANSMGVIGVLPCTTRADMEVWKEVGVGKGLAMIGVPREE
;
A
#
# COMPACT_ATOMS: atom_id res chain seq x y z
N MET A 1 -18.91 -11.99 2.12
CA MET A 1 -18.74 -10.65 2.73
C MET A 1 -18.11 -9.77 1.66
N ASN A 2 -18.67 -8.58 1.40
CA ASN A 2 -18.20 -7.63 0.38
C ASN A 2 -17.87 -6.27 1.03
N ASP A 3 -17.54 -5.27 0.21
CA ASP A 3 -17.15 -3.95 0.68
C ASP A 3 -18.24 -3.20 1.47
N THR A 4 -19.52 -3.44 1.21
CA THR A 4 -20.62 -2.94 2.05
C THR A 4 -20.48 -3.40 3.52
N HIS A 5 -20.13 -4.67 3.74
CA HIS A 5 -19.98 -5.23 5.08
C HIS A 5 -18.72 -4.71 5.77
N TRP A 6 -17.62 -4.57 5.03
CA TRP A 6 -16.37 -4.02 5.56
C TRP A 6 -16.56 -2.58 6.01
N LEU A 7 -17.25 -1.77 5.19
CA LEU A 7 -17.60 -0.39 5.50
C LEU A 7 -18.50 -0.27 6.73
N ALA A 8 -19.55 -1.09 6.83
CA ALA A 8 -20.45 -1.06 7.99
C ALA A 8 -19.69 -1.36 9.29
N ARG A 9 -18.82 -2.39 9.29
CA ARG A 9 -18.00 -2.73 10.45
C ARG A 9 -16.96 -1.65 10.75
N PHE A 10 -16.36 -1.06 9.73
CA PHE A 10 -15.43 0.06 9.87
C PHE A 10 -16.10 1.24 10.59
N ASP A 11 -17.29 1.66 10.13
CA ASP A 11 -18.02 2.77 10.72
C ASP A 11 -18.40 2.52 12.18
N GLU A 12 -18.78 1.28 12.51
CA GLU A 12 -19.06 0.87 13.88
C GLU A 12 -17.82 1.02 14.77
N LEU A 13 -16.65 0.59 14.29
CA LEU A 13 -15.39 0.71 15.03
C LEU A 13 -14.90 2.17 15.13
N VAL A 14 -15.15 3.01 14.12
CA VAL A 14 -14.87 4.45 14.18
C VAL A 14 -15.80 5.12 15.21
N LYS A 15 -17.10 4.84 15.15
CA LYS A 15 -18.10 5.40 16.07
C LYS A 15 -17.84 5.03 17.53
N SER A 16 -17.31 3.84 17.79
CA SER A 16 -16.92 3.41 19.14
C SER A 16 -15.54 3.91 19.59
N GLY A 17 -14.77 4.57 18.71
CA GLY A 17 -13.40 5.01 18.99
C GLY A 17 -12.35 3.89 18.97
N ALA A 18 -12.72 2.68 18.55
CA ALA A 18 -11.80 1.56 18.41
C ALA A 18 -10.85 1.74 17.21
N VAL A 19 -11.35 2.31 16.09
CA VAL A 19 -10.55 2.70 14.92
C VAL A 19 -10.34 4.20 14.91
N SER A 20 -9.09 4.63 14.72
CA SER A 20 -8.71 6.02 14.51
C SER A 20 -8.80 6.33 13.01
N TYR A 21 -9.74 7.20 12.67
CA TYR A 21 -9.97 7.72 11.33
C TYR A 21 -10.54 9.14 11.44
N ASP A 22 -10.05 10.05 10.61
CA ASP A 22 -10.59 11.40 10.48
C ASP A 22 -11.26 11.51 9.11
N ALA A 23 -12.54 11.85 9.10
CA ALA A 23 -13.30 12.04 7.86
C ALA A 23 -13.06 13.43 7.24
N ASN A 24 -12.50 14.36 8.00
CA ASN A 24 -12.27 15.76 7.61
C ASN A 24 -10.79 16.04 7.36
N GLN A 25 -10.01 15.04 6.94
CA GLN A 25 -8.59 15.21 6.64
C GLN A 25 -8.40 16.38 5.66
N GLU A 26 -7.51 17.32 6.02
CA GLU A 26 -7.12 18.41 5.14
C GLU A 26 -6.21 17.84 4.04
N THR A 27 -6.64 17.99 2.79
CA THR A 27 -5.84 17.66 1.60
C THR A 27 -5.43 18.95 0.91
N ILE A 28 -4.14 19.14 0.75
CA ILE A 28 -3.56 20.27 0.00
C ILE A 28 -2.99 19.70 -1.31
N GLU A 29 -3.45 20.21 -2.44
CA GLU A 29 -2.85 19.89 -3.74
C GLU A 29 -1.53 20.65 -3.87
N HIS A 30 -0.43 19.92 -4.12
CA HIS A 30 0.86 20.50 -4.43
C HIS A 30 1.20 20.25 -5.91
N ILE A 31 1.68 21.29 -6.59
CA ILE A 31 2.03 21.26 -8.02
C ILE A 31 3.49 21.65 -8.18
N GLU A 32 4.28 20.77 -8.79
CA GLU A 32 5.69 21.02 -9.14
C GLU A 32 5.94 20.57 -10.58
N GLY A 33 6.10 21.52 -11.50
CA GLY A 33 6.13 21.23 -12.94
C GLY A 33 4.82 20.56 -13.39
N ASP A 34 4.94 19.37 -13.99
CA ASP A 34 3.79 18.56 -14.42
C ASP A 34 3.28 17.60 -13.32
N LEU A 35 3.96 17.53 -12.17
CA LEU A 35 3.56 16.65 -11.06
C LEU A 35 2.48 17.33 -10.20
N LYS A 36 1.35 16.64 -10.02
CA LYS A 36 0.28 17.04 -9.10
C LYS A 36 0.12 15.95 -8.04
N VAL A 37 0.29 16.32 -6.77
CA VAL A 37 0.39 15.36 -5.66
C VAL A 37 -0.46 15.83 -4.48
N PRO A 38 -1.46 15.05 -4.02
CA PRO A 38 -2.20 15.35 -2.81
C PRO A 38 -1.36 15.10 -1.54
N LEU A 39 -1.23 16.14 -0.72
CA LEU A 39 -0.69 16.07 0.65
C LEU A 39 -1.85 16.00 1.64
N THR A 40 -1.97 14.90 2.38
CA THR A 40 -3.12 14.68 3.29
C THR A 40 -2.66 14.56 4.74
N ALA A 41 -3.26 15.32 5.66
CA ALA A 41 -2.96 15.20 7.09
C ALA A 41 -3.47 13.86 7.68
N LYS A 42 -2.64 13.13 8.44
CA LYS A 42 -3.04 11.91 9.14
C LYS A 42 -3.95 12.23 10.34
N PRO A 43 -4.88 11.33 10.71
CA PRO A 43 -5.85 11.53 11.81
C PRO A 43 -5.29 11.80 13.21
N HIS A 44 -3.97 11.66 13.43
CA HIS A 44 -3.36 11.67 14.77
C HIS A 44 -3.34 13.03 15.47
N THR A 45 -4.04 14.05 14.95
CA THR A 45 -4.14 15.39 15.53
C THR A 45 -5.33 15.58 16.49
N ILE A 46 -6.28 14.66 16.55
CA ILE A 46 -7.37 14.73 17.54
C ILE A 46 -6.96 13.87 18.74
N SER A 47 -6.79 14.54 19.90
CA SER A 47 -6.35 13.97 21.18
C SER A 47 -6.69 12.49 21.33
N SER A 48 -5.67 11.65 21.56
CA SER A 48 -5.85 10.31 22.12
C SER A 48 -6.91 10.39 23.23
N PRO A 49 -8.00 9.60 23.19
CA PRO A 49 -8.93 9.55 24.30
C PRO A 49 -8.13 9.23 25.55
N THR A 50 -8.25 10.10 26.56
CA THR A 50 -7.62 9.94 27.85
C THR A 50 -7.97 8.56 28.39
N SER A 51 -6.97 7.69 28.48
CA SER A 51 -6.90 6.53 29.38
C SER A 51 -8.25 5.89 29.75
N THR A 52 -8.83 5.09 28.85
CA THR A 52 -9.54 3.89 29.29
C THR A 52 -8.53 2.75 29.27
N SER A 53 -8.47 1.97 30.35
CA SER A 53 -7.60 0.81 30.56
C SER A 53 -7.81 -0.25 29.48
N ASN A 54 -7.27 -0.03 28.28
CA ASN A 54 -7.21 -1.08 27.28
C ASN A 54 -6.17 -2.08 27.77
N PRO A 55 -6.50 -3.38 27.84
CA PRO A 55 -5.49 -4.40 28.07
C PRO A 55 -4.37 -4.23 27.03
N SER A 56 -3.14 -4.51 27.44
CA SER A 56 -1.99 -4.55 26.53
C SER A 56 -2.38 -5.36 25.28
N PRO A 57 -2.10 -4.86 24.07
CA PRO A 57 -2.54 -5.51 22.84
C PRO A 57 -2.08 -6.97 22.84
N THR A 58 -3.03 -7.91 22.77
CA THR A 58 -2.73 -9.33 22.65
C THR A 58 -2.10 -9.60 21.30
N LEU A 59 -0.85 -10.07 21.32
CA LEU A 59 -0.11 -10.48 20.14
C LEU A 59 -0.11 -12.00 20.04
N ARG A 60 -0.37 -12.52 18.84
CA ARG A 60 -0.16 -13.94 18.56
C ARG A 60 1.34 -14.21 18.49
N PRO A 61 1.84 -15.38 18.93
CA PRO A 61 3.24 -15.76 18.73
C PRO A 61 3.67 -15.53 17.28
N GLY A 62 4.82 -14.89 17.07
CA GLY A 62 5.34 -14.53 15.74
C GLY A 62 4.89 -13.16 15.21
N SER A 63 3.72 -12.67 15.64
CA SER A 63 3.11 -11.42 15.14
C SER A 63 3.50 -10.20 15.99
N ASP A 64 3.88 -9.11 15.31
CA ASP A 64 4.03 -7.78 15.89
C ASP A 64 2.81 -6.87 15.62
N ILE A 65 1.73 -7.46 15.10
CA ILE A 65 0.44 -6.84 14.82
C ILE A 65 -0.62 -7.47 15.73
N SER A 66 -1.35 -6.63 16.47
CA SER A 66 -2.53 -7.04 17.23
C SER A 66 -3.78 -6.78 16.39
N THR A 67 -4.54 -7.82 16.12
CA THR A 67 -5.77 -7.75 15.31
C THR A 67 -7.03 -7.93 16.15
N THR A 68 -6.90 -8.25 17.45
CA THR A 68 -8.01 -8.63 18.32
C THR A 68 -9.13 -7.58 18.31
N GLY A 69 -10.30 -7.97 17.81
CA GLY A 69 -11.50 -7.12 17.73
C GLY A 69 -11.65 -6.36 16.41
N TYR A 70 -10.65 -6.47 15.52
CA TYR A 70 -10.63 -5.85 14.19
C TYR A 70 -10.72 -6.89 13.07
N GLU A 71 -10.69 -8.19 13.37
CA GLU A 71 -10.84 -9.25 12.36
C GLU A 71 -12.22 -9.23 11.71
N LEU A 72 -12.25 -9.47 10.40
CA LEU A 72 -13.48 -9.53 9.59
C LEU A 72 -13.79 -10.96 9.19
N THR A 73 -12.90 -11.60 8.41
CA THR A 73 -13.15 -12.94 7.85
C THR A 73 -11.86 -13.56 7.30
N PRO A 74 -11.74 -14.90 7.26
CA PRO A 74 -10.71 -15.58 6.48
C PRO A 74 -10.80 -15.24 4.98
N ILE A 75 -9.67 -15.15 4.31
CA ILE A 75 -9.57 -14.97 2.85
C ILE A 75 -8.69 -16.10 2.31
N GLY A 76 -9.32 -17.13 1.76
CA GLY A 76 -8.62 -18.37 1.43
C GLY A 76 -8.08 -19.09 2.67
N PRO A 77 -7.20 -20.09 2.49
CA PRO A 77 -6.72 -20.94 3.59
C PRO A 77 -5.60 -20.32 4.43
N GLN A 78 -4.87 -19.33 3.90
CA GLN A 78 -3.62 -18.85 4.50
C GLN A 78 -3.67 -17.36 4.88
N HIS A 79 -4.82 -16.69 4.74
CA HIS A 79 -4.95 -15.28 5.05
C HIS A 79 -6.25 -14.97 5.78
N PHE A 80 -6.25 -13.84 6.47
CA PHE A 80 -7.46 -13.27 7.06
C PHE A 80 -7.43 -11.75 6.94
N LEU A 81 -8.63 -11.18 6.86
CA LEU A 81 -8.87 -9.76 6.72
C LEU A 81 -9.11 -9.13 8.09
N ALA A 82 -8.49 -7.98 8.35
CA ALA A 82 -8.73 -7.16 9.53
C ALA A 82 -8.79 -5.68 9.16
N ILE A 83 -9.45 -4.87 9.99
CA ILE A 83 -9.47 -3.41 9.84
C ILE A 83 -8.18 -2.83 10.41
N ASN A 84 -7.57 -1.88 9.69
CA ASN A 84 -6.44 -1.14 10.20
C ASN A 84 -6.90 -0.19 11.32
N LYS A 85 -6.37 -0.37 12.52
CA LYS A 85 -6.68 0.50 13.67
C LYS A 85 -6.36 1.97 13.40
N PHE A 86 -5.31 2.25 12.61
CA PHE A 86 -4.85 3.60 12.27
C PHE A 86 -5.12 3.84 10.79
N SER A 87 -6.37 4.17 10.49
CA SER A 87 -6.88 4.17 9.13
C SER A 87 -6.62 5.50 8.43
N TYR A 88 -5.98 5.44 7.26
CA TYR A 88 -5.83 6.58 6.38
C TYR A 88 -7.12 6.85 5.60
N ALA A 89 -7.71 5.79 5.04
CA ALA A 89 -8.92 5.87 4.23
C ALA A 89 -10.07 5.08 4.86
N ARG A 90 -11.29 5.32 4.36
CA ARG A 90 -12.50 4.58 4.73
C ARG A 90 -12.90 3.60 3.62
N PRO A 91 -12.78 2.27 3.82
CA PRO A 91 -12.05 1.61 4.90
C PRO A 91 -10.55 1.46 4.56
N HIS A 92 -9.70 1.32 5.58
CA HIS A 92 -8.32 0.88 5.41
C HIS A 92 -8.20 -0.52 6.02
N LEU A 93 -7.94 -1.52 5.19
CA LEU A 93 -7.92 -2.93 5.58
C LEU A 93 -6.51 -3.51 5.51
N MET A 94 -6.27 -4.56 6.29
CA MET A 94 -5.06 -5.37 6.27
C MET A 94 -5.44 -6.82 5.93
N LEU A 95 -4.76 -7.39 4.95
CA LEU A 95 -4.81 -8.80 4.60
C LEU A 95 -3.55 -9.47 5.14
N LEU A 96 -3.67 -10.14 6.29
CA LEU A 96 -2.54 -10.72 7.01
C LEU A 96 -2.40 -12.22 6.69
N THR A 97 -1.17 -12.71 6.71
CA THR A 97 -0.93 -14.17 6.72
C THR A 97 -1.45 -14.79 8.02
N SER A 98 -2.08 -15.96 7.91
CA SER A 98 -2.53 -16.74 9.08
C SER A 98 -1.33 -17.26 9.88
N ASP A 99 -0.26 -17.67 9.19
CA ASP A 99 1.03 -17.94 9.81
C ASP A 99 1.72 -16.60 10.18
N ALA A 100 1.78 -16.34 11.48
CA ALA A 100 2.34 -15.13 12.04
C ALA A 100 3.87 -15.02 11.89
N HIS A 101 4.56 -16.07 11.48
CA HIS A 101 6.02 -16.07 11.28
C HIS A 101 6.45 -15.63 9.89
N ARG A 102 5.53 -15.55 8.92
CA ARG A 102 5.81 -15.02 7.59
C ARG A 102 6.24 -13.56 7.71
N ARG A 103 7.28 -13.18 6.97
CA ARG A 103 7.94 -11.87 7.08
C ARG A 103 7.68 -10.99 5.89
N GLN A 104 7.68 -9.69 6.18
CA GLN A 104 7.44 -8.64 5.21
C GLN A 104 8.54 -8.50 4.15
N HIS A 105 9.75 -9.05 4.37
CA HIS A 105 10.81 -9.07 3.35
C HIS A 105 10.70 -10.26 2.39
N GLU A 106 9.80 -11.21 2.66
CA GLU A 106 9.60 -12.36 1.77
C GLU A 106 8.80 -11.93 0.53
N PRO A 107 9.13 -12.47 -0.67
CA PRO A 107 8.38 -12.18 -1.89
C PRO A 107 6.92 -12.60 -1.76
N LEU A 108 6.01 -11.95 -2.50
CA LEU A 108 4.62 -12.38 -2.58
C LEU A 108 4.54 -13.79 -3.19
N SER A 109 3.86 -14.68 -2.49
CA SER A 109 3.58 -16.05 -2.93
C SER A 109 2.32 -16.10 -3.77
N LEU A 110 2.09 -17.24 -4.44
CA LEU A 110 0.83 -17.52 -5.13
C LEU A 110 -0.38 -17.33 -4.21
N SER A 111 -0.31 -17.77 -2.95
CA SER A 111 -1.42 -17.62 -2.00
C SER A 111 -1.65 -16.16 -1.61
N ASP A 112 -0.59 -15.34 -1.53
CA ASP A 112 -0.72 -13.90 -1.22
C ASP A 112 -1.48 -13.18 -2.35
N LEU A 113 -1.09 -13.45 -3.59
CA LEU A 113 -1.72 -12.85 -4.79
C LEU A 113 -3.14 -13.36 -4.99
N ALA A 114 -3.40 -14.66 -4.76
CA ALA A 114 -4.74 -15.23 -4.81
C ALA A 114 -5.69 -14.56 -3.79
N ALA A 115 -5.20 -14.35 -2.56
CA ALA A 115 -5.97 -13.71 -1.50
C ALA A 115 -6.22 -12.22 -1.81
N ALA A 116 -5.22 -11.50 -2.32
CA ALA A 116 -5.35 -10.11 -2.76
C ALA A 116 -6.39 -9.97 -3.89
N TRP A 117 -6.34 -10.85 -4.89
CA TRP A 117 -7.28 -10.86 -6.00
C TRP A 117 -8.70 -11.21 -5.56
N THR A 118 -8.83 -12.20 -4.66
CA THR A 118 -10.12 -12.54 -4.04
C THR A 118 -10.71 -11.32 -3.33
N LEU A 119 -9.90 -10.56 -2.60
CA LEU A 119 -10.36 -9.37 -1.91
C LEU A 119 -10.83 -8.28 -2.89
N LEU A 120 -10.06 -8.02 -3.95
CA LEU A 120 -10.45 -7.06 -5.00
C LEU A 120 -11.77 -7.47 -5.68
N THR A 121 -11.93 -8.75 -6.01
CA THR A 121 -13.13 -9.27 -6.68
C THR A 121 -14.37 -9.30 -5.78
N LEU A 122 -14.20 -9.43 -4.46
CA LEU A 122 -15.30 -9.30 -3.49
C LEU A 122 -15.80 -7.86 -3.32
N ALA A 123 -15.01 -6.85 -3.69
CA ALA A 123 -15.46 -5.46 -3.71
C ALA A 123 -16.33 -5.23 -4.96
N VAL A 124 -17.58 -4.82 -4.72
CA VAL A 124 -18.59 -4.66 -5.79
C VAL A 124 -19.04 -3.22 -5.99
N GLU A 125 -19.00 -2.37 -4.95
CA GLU A 125 -19.47 -0.98 -5.05
C GLU A 125 -18.36 0.01 -5.37
N ASN A 126 -17.13 -0.26 -4.92
CA ASN A 126 -16.00 0.68 -5.04
C ASN A 126 -14.77 0.01 -5.65
N ASP A 127 -13.94 0.83 -6.31
CA ASP A 127 -12.61 0.44 -6.73
C ASP A 127 -11.63 0.50 -5.57
N TYR A 128 -10.81 -0.53 -5.45
CA TYR A 128 -9.80 -0.68 -4.42
C TYR A 128 -8.43 -0.93 -5.02
N MET A 129 -7.42 -0.59 -4.23
CA MET A 129 -6.03 -0.89 -4.49
C MET A 129 -5.48 -1.71 -3.32
N VAL A 130 -4.89 -2.86 -3.64
CA VAL A 130 -4.09 -3.64 -2.69
C VAL A 130 -2.63 -3.23 -2.85
N PHE A 131 -1.90 -3.11 -1.74
CA PHE A 131 -0.49 -2.79 -1.77
C PHE A 131 0.31 -3.54 -0.71
N PHE A 132 1.61 -3.69 -0.97
CA PHE A 132 2.56 -4.37 -0.12
C PHE A 132 3.88 -3.59 -0.09
N ASN A 133 4.38 -3.33 1.12
CA ASN A 133 5.68 -2.73 1.35
C ASN A 133 6.66 -3.86 1.68
N GLY A 134 7.42 -4.33 0.69
CA GLY A 134 8.33 -5.46 0.80
C GLY A 134 9.66 -5.06 1.43
N GLY A 135 9.85 -5.37 2.71
CA GLY A 135 11.07 -5.03 3.45
C GLY A 135 11.09 -3.63 4.07
N LYS A 136 12.12 -3.39 4.90
CA LYS A 136 12.21 -2.18 5.74
C LYS A 136 12.47 -0.93 4.92
N GLU A 137 13.28 -1.04 3.89
CA GLU A 137 13.62 0.04 2.96
C GLU A 137 12.43 0.45 2.09
N ALA A 138 11.45 -0.44 1.88
CA ALA A 138 10.18 -0.12 1.24
C ALA A 138 9.12 0.49 2.19
N GLY A 139 9.55 0.90 3.39
CA GLY A 139 8.69 1.59 4.37
C GLY A 139 7.75 0.68 5.14
N CYS A 140 8.06 -0.61 5.28
CA CYS A 140 7.24 -1.46 6.13
C CYS A 140 7.35 -1.07 7.61
N SER A 141 6.20 -0.94 8.28
CA SER A 141 6.13 -0.57 9.70
C SER A 141 6.05 -1.78 10.64
N ARG A 142 5.73 -2.96 10.10
CA ARG A 142 5.52 -4.21 10.82
C ARG A 142 6.19 -5.36 10.09
N ALA A 143 6.65 -6.34 10.87
CA ALA A 143 7.43 -7.48 10.40
C ALA A 143 6.56 -8.66 9.96
N HIS A 144 5.42 -8.90 10.61
CA HIS A 144 4.47 -9.93 10.20
C HIS A 144 3.90 -9.59 8.82
N LYS A 145 3.98 -10.54 7.89
CA LYS A 145 3.59 -10.34 6.49
C LYS A 145 2.12 -9.95 6.35
N HIS A 146 1.90 -8.81 5.71
CA HIS A 146 0.57 -8.30 5.42
C HIS A 146 0.56 -7.43 4.16
N LEU A 147 -0.53 -7.54 3.41
CA LEU A 147 -0.92 -6.57 2.40
C LEU A 147 -1.93 -5.61 3.00
N GLN A 148 -2.08 -4.44 2.41
CA GLN A 148 -3.04 -3.43 2.82
C GLN A 148 -3.97 -3.13 1.64
N MET A 149 -5.21 -2.75 1.94
CA MET A 149 -6.19 -2.36 0.92
C MET A 149 -6.87 -1.06 1.31
N LEU A 150 -6.99 -0.15 0.34
CA LEU A 150 -7.69 1.13 0.47
C LEU A 150 -8.46 1.46 -0.82
N PRO A 151 -9.47 2.35 -0.76
CA PRO A 151 -10.12 2.85 -1.96
C PRO A 151 -9.10 3.43 -2.93
N LEU A 152 -9.23 3.10 -4.22
CA LEU A 152 -8.27 3.52 -5.23
C LEU A 152 -8.18 5.06 -5.30
N PRO A 153 -6.98 5.66 -5.13
CA PRO A 153 -6.82 7.10 -5.24
C PRO A 153 -6.97 7.60 -6.69
N LYS A 154 -7.94 8.48 -6.94
CA LYS A 154 -8.29 8.95 -8.30
C LYS A 154 -7.25 9.83 -8.99
N HIS A 155 -6.40 10.52 -8.23
CA HIS A 155 -5.43 11.49 -8.74
C HIS A 155 -4.00 11.12 -8.35
N SER A 156 -3.70 9.81 -8.36
CA SER A 156 -2.35 9.31 -8.12
C SER A 156 -1.49 9.45 -9.37
N LEU A 157 -0.16 9.40 -9.20
CA LEU A 157 0.78 9.30 -10.31
C LEU A 157 0.53 8.05 -11.16
N ALA A 158 -0.06 6.99 -10.60
CA ALA A 158 -0.40 5.77 -11.32
C ALA A 158 -1.78 5.83 -12.01
N ALA A 159 -2.54 6.93 -11.89
CA ALA A 159 -3.89 7.06 -12.45
C ALA A 159 -3.90 6.96 -13.99
N PHE A 160 -2.76 7.19 -14.65
CA PHE A 160 -2.62 6.93 -16.08
C PHE A 160 -2.86 5.46 -16.45
N LEU A 161 -2.74 4.53 -15.50
CA LEU A 161 -3.02 3.10 -15.70
C LEU A 161 -4.52 2.75 -15.56
N ASP A 162 -5.36 3.69 -15.11
CA ASP A 162 -6.79 3.43 -14.91
C ASP A 162 -7.64 3.65 -16.17
N SER A 163 -7.11 4.31 -17.20
CA SER A 163 -7.78 4.50 -18.49
C SER A 163 -7.85 3.19 -19.29
N ASP A 164 -9.01 2.91 -19.89
CA ASP A 164 -9.18 1.80 -20.84
C ASP A 164 -8.23 2.00 -22.06
N GLU A 165 -7.76 0.91 -22.65
CA GLU A 165 -6.80 0.92 -23.78
C GLU A 165 -7.33 1.64 -25.04
N ASP A 166 -8.65 1.83 -25.15
CA ASP A 166 -9.36 2.44 -26.28
C ASP A 166 -9.56 3.97 -26.16
N GLU A 167 -9.38 4.54 -24.97
CA GLU A 167 -9.21 5.98 -24.81
C GLU A 167 -7.72 6.28 -24.98
N GLU A 168 -7.31 7.47 -25.45
CA GLU A 168 -5.90 7.87 -25.41
C GLU A 168 -5.40 7.65 -23.98
N GLY A 169 -4.70 6.53 -23.76
CA GLY A 169 -4.35 6.10 -22.42
C GLY A 169 -3.64 7.24 -21.72
N GLY A 170 -3.85 7.38 -20.41
CA GLY A 170 -3.22 8.46 -19.66
C GLY A 170 -1.71 8.50 -19.96
N VAL A 171 -1.17 9.69 -20.11
CA VAL A 171 0.27 9.87 -20.33
C VAL A 171 1.00 9.46 -19.07
N GLU A 172 1.93 8.50 -19.17
CA GLU A 172 2.80 8.12 -18.04
C GLU A 172 3.53 9.37 -17.54
N PRO A 173 3.42 9.74 -16.25
CA PRO A 173 4.10 10.91 -15.73
C PRO A 173 5.62 10.70 -15.76
N ALA A 174 6.36 11.78 -15.98
CA ALA A 174 7.80 11.79 -15.86
C ALA A 174 8.21 11.68 -14.38
N VAL A 175 8.40 10.44 -13.91
CA VAL A 175 8.96 10.15 -12.58
C VAL A 175 10.47 9.94 -12.65
N SER A 176 11.17 10.37 -11.60
CA SER A 176 12.64 10.31 -11.48
C SER A 176 13.18 8.97 -10.99
N PHE A 177 12.31 8.00 -10.75
CA PHE A 177 12.64 6.68 -10.22
C PHE A 177 12.11 5.55 -11.11
N GLN A 178 12.70 4.38 -10.97
CA GLN A 178 12.30 3.15 -11.64
C GLN A 178 10.97 2.68 -11.07
N TRP A 179 10.00 2.48 -11.94
CA TRP A 179 8.79 1.74 -11.64
C TRP A 179 8.43 0.89 -12.86
N VAL A 180 7.94 -0.32 -12.62
CA VAL A 180 7.63 -1.28 -13.67
C VAL A 180 6.21 -1.77 -13.46
N TRP A 181 5.45 -1.83 -14.54
CA TRP A 181 4.02 -2.09 -14.47
C TRP A 181 3.56 -2.98 -15.61
N GLN A 182 2.37 -3.57 -15.41
CA GLN A 182 1.64 -4.33 -16.40
C GLN A 182 0.15 -4.01 -16.26
N ARG A 183 -0.52 -3.71 -17.38
CA ARG A 183 -1.99 -3.65 -17.45
C ARG A 183 -2.57 -5.04 -17.70
N PHE A 184 -3.76 -5.24 -17.19
CA PHE A 184 -4.60 -6.39 -17.50
C PHE A 184 -5.60 -5.97 -18.58
N GLY A 185 -5.65 -6.74 -19.66
CA GLY A 185 -6.54 -6.48 -20.78
C GLY A 185 -8.01 -6.60 -20.38
N LYS A 186 -8.87 -5.85 -21.07
CA LYS A 186 -10.31 -5.90 -20.84
C LYS A 186 -10.85 -7.27 -21.21
N GLY A 187 -11.33 -8.02 -20.22
CA GLY A 187 -11.84 -9.38 -20.41
C GLY A 187 -10.79 -10.47 -20.24
N ASP A 188 -9.55 -10.12 -19.87
CA ASP A 188 -8.54 -11.10 -19.49
C ASP A 188 -9.04 -11.95 -18.33
N LEU A 189 -8.89 -13.26 -18.47
CA LEU A 189 -9.11 -14.17 -17.34
C LEU A 189 -7.90 -14.09 -16.42
N ILE A 190 -8.03 -13.29 -15.36
CA ILE A 190 -7.00 -13.16 -14.35
C ILE A 190 -7.09 -14.33 -13.37
N THR A 191 -6.06 -15.19 -13.40
CA THR A 191 -5.87 -16.31 -12.48
C THR A 191 -4.78 -15.99 -11.47
N PRO A 192 -4.78 -16.64 -10.29
CA PRO A 192 -3.67 -16.54 -9.35
C PRO A 192 -2.30 -16.85 -9.97
N GLU A 193 -2.23 -17.84 -10.84
CA GLU A 193 -1.02 -18.24 -11.54
C GLU A 193 -0.54 -17.13 -12.48
N GLY A 194 -1.44 -16.55 -13.28
CA GLY A 194 -1.12 -15.43 -14.16
C GLY A 194 -0.70 -14.18 -13.38
N LEU A 195 -1.31 -13.92 -12.22
CA LEU A 195 -0.84 -12.86 -11.32
C LEU A 195 0.57 -13.14 -10.79
N LYS A 196 0.88 -14.40 -10.45
CA LYS A 196 2.22 -14.77 -9.97
C LYS A 196 3.26 -14.62 -11.07
N GLU A 197 2.95 -15.03 -12.28
CA GLU A 197 3.81 -14.85 -13.46
C GLU A 197 4.07 -13.36 -13.73
N ALA A 198 3.03 -12.52 -13.71
CA ALA A 198 3.17 -11.08 -13.89
C ALA A 198 4.02 -10.45 -12.77
N TYR A 199 3.77 -10.83 -11.51
CA TYR A 199 4.56 -10.36 -10.37
C TYR A 199 6.02 -10.74 -10.49
N ASP A 200 6.33 -11.99 -10.85
CA ASP A 200 7.70 -12.47 -11.01
C ASP A 200 8.44 -11.73 -12.14
N ALA A 201 7.77 -11.50 -13.26
CA ALA A 201 8.34 -10.75 -14.38
C ALA A 201 8.63 -9.28 -14.01
N LEU A 202 7.78 -8.64 -13.20
CA LEU A 202 8.03 -7.29 -12.70
C LEU A 202 9.15 -7.29 -11.64
N MET A 203 9.20 -8.30 -10.78
CA MET A 203 10.25 -8.44 -9.77
C MET A 203 11.63 -8.67 -10.41
N GLU A 204 11.74 -9.46 -11.48
CA GLU A 204 13.00 -9.64 -12.21
C GLU A 204 13.55 -8.29 -12.71
N LYS A 205 12.69 -7.43 -13.26
CA LYS A 205 13.06 -6.07 -13.68
C LYS A 205 13.47 -5.21 -12.48
N ALA A 206 12.71 -5.27 -11.38
CA ALA A 206 13.00 -4.50 -10.16
C ALA A 206 14.34 -4.93 -9.51
N GLU A 207 14.63 -6.23 -9.47
CA GLU A 207 15.89 -6.78 -8.95
C GLU A 207 17.09 -6.36 -9.79
N ALA A 208 16.94 -6.28 -11.12
CA ALA A 208 17.98 -5.75 -12.00
C ALA A 208 18.35 -4.29 -11.67
N CYS A 209 17.40 -3.48 -11.18
CA CYS A 209 17.63 -2.09 -10.77
C CYS A 209 18.29 -1.95 -9.38
N CYS A 210 17.99 -2.84 -8.44
CA CYS A 210 18.42 -2.71 -7.04
C CYS A 210 19.89 -3.07 -6.78
N GLY A 211 20.49 -3.91 -7.64
CA GLY A 211 21.78 -4.56 -7.38
C GLY A 211 21.71 -5.60 -6.25
N ARG A 212 22.62 -6.57 -6.26
CA ARG A 212 22.70 -7.59 -5.19
C ARG A 212 23.33 -7.00 -3.94
N LYS A 213 22.63 -7.08 -2.80
CA LYS A 213 23.22 -6.79 -1.47
C LYS A 213 23.87 -8.07 -0.94
N GLU A 214 25.15 -7.99 -0.58
CA GLU A 214 25.90 -9.12 0.01
C GLU A 214 25.32 -9.59 1.36
N ASP A 215 24.66 -8.69 2.09
CA ASP A 215 24.06 -8.94 3.42
C ASP A 215 22.56 -9.28 3.39
N ALA A 216 22.01 -9.63 2.22
CA ALA A 216 20.58 -9.96 2.12
C ALA A 216 20.25 -11.22 2.93
N VAL A 217 19.15 -11.17 3.69
CA VAL A 217 18.61 -12.36 4.36
C VAL A 217 18.25 -13.40 3.28
N GLU A 218 18.63 -14.65 3.50
CA GLU A 218 18.31 -15.74 2.59
C GLU A 218 16.79 -15.82 2.33
N GLY A 219 16.39 -15.84 1.06
CA GLY A 219 14.98 -15.85 0.66
C GLY A 219 14.26 -14.50 0.72
N ALA A 220 14.93 -13.40 1.08
CA ALA A 220 14.37 -12.06 0.97
C ALA A 220 14.37 -11.57 -0.49
N ALA A 221 13.29 -10.90 -0.89
CA ALA A 221 13.24 -10.15 -2.14
C ALA A 221 14.04 -8.85 -2.03
N CYS A 222 14.36 -8.21 -3.16
CA CYS A 222 14.81 -6.83 -3.11
C CYS A 222 13.71 -5.95 -2.47
N PRO A 223 14.06 -4.89 -1.72
CA PRO A 223 13.05 -4.00 -1.18
C PRO A 223 12.22 -3.36 -2.30
N HIS A 224 10.91 -3.46 -2.20
CA HIS A 224 10.00 -2.98 -3.24
C HIS A 224 8.63 -2.59 -2.68
N ASN A 225 7.98 -1.66 -3.36
CA ASN A 225 6.56 -1.38 -3.18
C ASN A 225 5.78 -2.08 -4.30
N PHE A 226 4.84 -2.93 -3.92
CA PHE A 226 3.92 -3.60 -4.83
C PHE A 226 2.53 -2.98 -4.70
N LEU A 227 1.84 -2.83 -5.82
CA LEU A 227 0.48 -2.33 -5.93
C LEU A 227 -0.30 -3.16 -6.95
N LEU A 228 -1.56 -3.45 -6.65
CA LEU A 228 -2.46 -4.25 -7.48
C LEU A 228 -3.86 -3.64 -7.46
N THR A 229 -4.45 -3.49 -8.65
CA THR A 229 -5.86 -3.19 -8.86
C THR A 229 -6.49 -4.27 -9.74
N LYS A 230 -7.78 -4.13 -10.07
CA LYS A 230 -8.42 -4.98 -11.10
C LYS A 230 -7.89 -4.73 -12.51
N ARG A 231 -7.16 -3.63 -12.73
CA ARG A 231 -6.73 -3.15 -14.06
C ARG A 231 -5.23 -3.26 -14.29
N TRP A 232 -4.43 -3.25 -13.23
CA TRP A 232 -2.98 -3.20 -13.38
C TRP A 232 -2.24 -3.70 -12.14
N MET A 233 -0.98 -4.03 -12.36
CA MET A 233 0.02 -4.34 -11.35
C MET A 233 1.22 -3.41 -11.52
N LEU A 234 1.76 -2.91 -10.41
CA LEU A 234 2.88 -1.98 -10.37
C LEU A 234 3.86 -2.42 -9.28
N VAL A 235 5.15 -2.42 -9.62
CA VAL A 235 6.26 -2.65 -8.70
C VAL A 235 7.23 -1.49 -8.79
N VAL A 236 7.63 -0.97 -7.64
CA VAL A 236 8.61 0.10 -7.51
C VAL A 236 9.77 -0.41 -6.65
N PRO A 237 10.96 -0.68 -7.21
CA PRO A 237 12.14 -0.98 -6.40
C PRO A 237 12.47 0.21 -5.49
N SER A 238 12.59 -0.05 -4.19
CA SER A 238 12.81 1.01 -3.19
C SER A 238 14.30 1.34 -3.07
N GLY A 239 14.61 2.64 -2.99
CA GLY A 239 15.95 3.15 -2.76
C GLY A 239 16.44 2.96 -1.32
N ILE A 240 17.71 3.28 -1.06
CA ILE A 240 18.36 3.10 0.26
C ILE A 240 17.94 4.19 1.28
N SER A 241 17.36 5.31 0.83
CA SER A 241 17.13 6.47 1.71
C SER A 241 15.93 6.28 2.64
N LYS A 242 16.17 6.50 3.94
CA LYS A 242 15.18 6.44 5.03
C LYS A 242 14.56 7.80 5.35
N GLU A 243 15.00 8.87 4.70
CA GLU A 243 14.71 10.24 5.12
C GLU A 243 13.30 10.70 4.76
N VAL A 244 12.69 10.07 3.76
CA VAL A 244 11.33 10.36 3.30
C VAL A 244 10.55 9.06 3.36
N GLY A 245 9.34 9.07 3.93
CA GLY A 245 8.52 7.88 4.19
C GLY A 245 8.07 7.14 2.93
N ALA A 246 9.00 6.48 2.26
CA ALA A 246 8.87 5.65 1.07
C ALA A 246 7.98 4.45 1.34
N ASN A 247 6.68 4.55 1.08
CA ASN A 247 5.75 3.43 1.11
C ASN A 247 4.95 3.38 -0.20
N SER A 248 4.13 2.34 -0.40
CA SER A 248 3.38 2.18 -1.65
C SER A 248 2.44 3.34 -1.97
N MET A 249 1.96 4.09 -0.98
CA MET A 249 1.17 5.30 -1.26
C MET A 249 2.09 6.44 -1.74
N GLY A 250 3.27 6.58 -1.15
CA GLY A 250 4.22 7.62 -1.51
C GLY A 250 4.74 7.50 -2.94
N VAL A 251 5.02 6.29 -3.42
CA VAL A 251 5.49 6.07 -4.80
C VAL A 251 4.45 6.45 -5.86
N ILE A 252 3.16 6.46 -5.51
CA ILE A 252 2.08 6.93 -6.40
C ILE A 252 1.66 8.37 -6.10
N GLY A 253 2.46 9.13 -5.34
CA GLY A 253 2.17 10.53 -5.03
C GLY A 253 0.98 10.71 -4.08
N VAL A 254 0.66 9.73 -3.25
CA VAL A 254 -0.31 9.90 -2.16
C VAL A 254 0.47 10.00 -0.87
N LEU A 255 0.65 11.23 -0.37
CA LEU A 255 1.58 11.54 0.71
C LEU A 255 0.85 11.82 2.02
N PRO A 256 0.68 10.80 2.89
CA PRO A 256 0.06 11.01 4.19
C PRO A 256 1.06 11.70 5.14
N CYS A 257 0.85 12.98 5.40
CA CYS A 257 1.67 13.80 6.29
C CYS A 257 1.17 13.70 7.72
N THR A 258 2.06 13.46 8.69
CA THR A 258 1.65 13.27 10.10
C THR A 258 1.40 14.60 10.79
N THR A 259 2.09 15.65 10.36
CA THR A 259 1.98 17.00 10.91
C THR A 259 1.97 18.05 9.80
N ARG A 260 1.54 19.27 10.13
CA ARG A 260 1.70 20.42 9.23
C ARG A 260 3.17 20.70 8.91
N ALA A 261 4.08 20.42 9.84
CA ALA A 261 5.51 20.52 9.61
C ALA A 261 6.00 19.48 8.58
N ASP A 262 5.47 18.26 8.59
CA ASP A 262 5.78 17.24 7.57
C ASP A 262 5.34 17.72 6.17
N MET A 263 4.19 18.41 6.10
CA MET A 263 3.73 19.03 4.84
C MET A 263 4.67 20.15 4.39
N GLU A 264 5.22 20.96 5.30
CA GLU A 264 6.20 21.99 4.95
C GLU A 264 7.54 21.39 4.50
N VAL A 265 7.99 20.26 5.07
CA VAL A 265 9.19 19.54 4.59
C VAL A 265 9.03 19.12 3.12
N TRP A 266 7.86 18.60 2.73
CA TRP A 266 7.59 18.28 1.33
C TRP A 266 7.61 19.50 0.41
N LYS A 267 7.15 20.66 0.89
CA LYS A 267 7.22 21.92 0.15
C LYS A 267 8.65 22.46 0.05
N GLU A 268 9.47 22.30 1.09
CA GLU A 268 10.86 22.77 1.12
C GLU A 268 11.80 21.90 0.30
N VAL A 269 11.66 20.57 0.38
CA VAL A 269 12.46 19.62 -0.41
C VAL A 269 12.07 19.66 -1.89
N GLY A 270 10.78 19.91 -2.18
CA GLY A 270 10.19 19.71 -3.49
C GLY A 270 9.75 18.25 -3.64
N VAL A 271 8.53 18.05 -4.11
CA VAL A 271 7.93 16.73 -4.38
C VAL A 271 8.79 15.94 -5.38
N GLY A 272 9.35 16.58 -6.40
CA GLY A 272 10.21 15.92 -7.38
C GLY A 272 11.48 15.31 -6.75
N LYS A 273 12.13 16.04 -5.84
CA LYS A 273 13.31 15.54 -5.10
C LYS A 273 12.92 14.50 -4.06
N GLY A 274 11.83 14.72 -3.31
CA GLY A 274 11.35 13.75 -2.33
C GLY A 274 10.97 12.41 -2.98
N LEU A 275 10.29 12.43 -4.13
CA LEU A 275 10.00 11.25 -4.93
C LEU A 275 11.26 10.58 -5.48
N ALA A 276 12.26 11.35 -5.91
CA ALA A 276 13.55 10.81 -6.34
C ALA A 276 14.28 10.04 -5.23
N MET A 277 14.00 10.36 -3.95
CA MET A 277 14.60 9.68 -2.80
C MET A 277 13.87 8.37 -2.41
N ILE A 278 12.67 8.14 -2.94
CA ILE A 278 11.82 6.98 -2.58
C ILE A 278 12.22 5.71 -3.35
N GLY A 279 12.51 5.83 -4.64
CA GLY A 279 12.81 4.70 -5.52
C GLY A 279 14.26 4.66 -5.98
N VAL A 280 14.62 3.60 -6.72
CA VAL A 280 15.89 3.56 -7.45
C VAL A 280 15.85 4.60 -8.58
N PRO A 281 16.84 5.48 -8.77
CA PRO A 281 16.82 6.48 -9.83
C PRO A 281 16.73 5.88 -11.24
N ARG A 282 16.07 6.58 -12.17
CA ARG A 282 16.21 6.28 -13.61
C ARG A 282 17.57 6.79 -14.11
N GLU A 283 18.31 5.97 -14.85
CA GLU A 283 19.46 6.46 -15.62
C GLU A 283 18.91 7.32 -16.77
N GLU A 284 19.47 8.52 -16.96
CA GLU A 284 19.12 9.44 -18.06
C GLU A 284 19.55 8.91 -19.43
#